data_AF-A0A151S989-F1
#
_entry.id   AF-A0A151S989-F1
#
_cell.length_a   1.000
_cell.length_b   1.000
_cell.length_c   1.000
_cell.angle_alpha   90.00
_cell.angle_beta   90.00
_cell.angle_gamma   90.00
#
_symmetry.space_group_name_H-M   'P 1'
#
loop_
_entity.id
_entity.type
_entity.pdbx_description
1 polymer ?
#
loop_
_entity_poly.entity_id
_entity_poly.type
_entity_poly.pdbx_seq_one_letter_code
_entity_poly.pdbx_strand_id
1 'polypeptide(L)'
;KSKLLNKAGKLCLVKSTISSIPVYSMQSLWLPQAVCSKIDQACRRMLWAKPDNTRFWSPVSWEVVTQPKELGGLGVREAHRVNVSLLGKLVWDMLSAPQKPWVHLLSNLYLHGDSILCAQTRRGASPIWSSIIKALPSLREGFQPHLRSGASSLWYMDWTGTGFWCGKVPFVHIANTNKTVADCWESGEWNFNILHTVLPTELVHSVRQLSVVSSSLGLDHFAWRGDISGCYSAASGYRFLTPVRSSEGDEVWKKLWKVMVPEKVKFFFVAMPSFSPPNESSSG
;
A
#
# COMPACT_ATOMS: atom_id res chain seq x y z
N LYS A 1 -5.42 33.43 10.62
CA LYS A 1 -3.97 33.14 10.59
C LYS A 1 -3.36 33.02 9.19
N SER A 2 -4.08 32.59 8.14
CA SER A 2 -3.49 32.43 6.78
C SER A 2 -3.15 33.74 6.04
N LYS A 3 -3.70 34.88 6.47
CA LYS A 3 -3.54 36.19 5.79
C LYS A 3 -2.10 36.76 5.86
N LEU A 4 -1.28 36.33 6.82
CA LEU A 4 0.08 36.85 7.07
C LEU A 4 1.21 35.93 6.61
N LEU A 5 0.88 34.76 6.04
CA LEU A 5 1.87 33.73 5.73
C LEU A 5 2.35 33.83 4.28
N ASN A 6 3.67 33.77 4.09
CA ASN A 6 4.28 33.55 2.79
C ASN A 6 3.96 32.12 2.26
N LYS A 7 4.26 31.84 0.98
CA LYS A 7 3.93 30.55 0.34
C LYS A 7 4.53 29.33 1.06
N ALA A 8 5.75 29.45 1.56
CA ALA A 8 6.41 28.39 2.33
C ALA A 8 5.70 28.15 3.68
N GLY A 9 5.27 29.20 4.37
CA GLY A 9 4.47 29.12 5.60
C GLY A 9 3.09 28.51 5.36
N LYS A 10 2.44 28.84 4.23
CA LYS A 10 1.20 28.18 3.81
C LYS A 10 1.39 26.69 3.52
N LEU A 11 2.49 26.31 2.87
CA LEU A 11 2.85 24.92 2.62
C LEU A 11 3.07 24.15 3.93
N CYS A 12 3.81 24.74 4.88
CA CYS A 12 3.98 24.17 6.22
C CYS A 12 2.63 23.93 6.90
N LEU A 13 1.76 24.95 6.88
CA LEU A 13 0.45 24.87 7.49
C LEU A 13 -0.45 23.80 6.84
N VAL A 14 -0.44 23.69 5.50
CA VAL A 14 -1.19 22.64 4.79
C VAL A 14 -0.75 21.25 5.26
N LYS A 15 0.56 21.01 5.35
CA LYS A 15 1.11 19.72 5.79
C LYS A 15 0.79 19.44 7.26
N SER A 16 0.82 20.46 8.12
CA SER A 16 0.65 20.28 9.56
C SER A 16 -0.81 20.17 10.01
N THR A 17 -1.76 20.82 9.32
CA THR A 17 -3.18 20.87 9.75
C THR A 17 -4.13 20.18 8.78
N ILE A 18 -4.22 20.64 7.53
CA ILE A 18 -5.24 20.13 6.60
C ILE A 18 -4.99 18.66 6.26
N SER A 19 -3.72 18.28 6.08
CA SER A 19 -3.35 16.90 5.82
C SER A 19 -3.40 15.99 7.05
N SER A 20 -3.41 16.52 8.27
CA SER A 20 -3.36 15.72 9.51
C SER A 20 -4.74 15.46 10.13
N ILE A 21 -5.66 16.43 10.04
CA ILE A 21 -7.03 16.33 10.56
C ILE A 21 -7.76 15.05 10.09
N PRO A 22 -7.78 14.69 8.79
CA PRO A 22 -8.52 13.51 8.34
C PRO A 22 -7.79 12.18 8.61
N VAL A 23 -6.53 12.20 9.05
CA VAL A 23 -5.69 10.99 9.16
C VAL A 23 -6.30 9.97 10.10
N TYR A 24 -6.88 10.41 11.22
CA TYR A 24 -7.50 9.49 12.18
C TYR A 24 -8.63 8.69 11.53
N SER A 25 -9.54 9.34 10.79
CA SER A 25 -10.59 8.65 10.05
C SER A 25 -10.05 7.81 8.91
N MET A 26 -9.03 8.31 8.19
CA MET A 26 -8.40 7.59 7.08
C MET A 26 -7.67 6.30 7.50
N GLN A 27 -7.32 6.15 8.78
CA GLN A 27 -6.67 4.95 9.30
C GLN A 27 -7.60 3.73 9.36
N SER A 28 -8.91 3.95 9.50
CA SER A 28 -9.89 2.88 9.67
C SER A 28 -11.02 2.87 8.63
N LEU A 29 -11.23 4.01 7.95
CA LEU A 29 -12.33 4.18 6.99
C LEU A 29 -11.84 4.57 5.61
N TRP A 30 -12.46 3.96 4.60
CA TRP A 30 -12.35 4.36 3.21
C TRP A 30 -13.13 5.65 2.97
N LEU A 31 -12.43 6.68 2.53
CA LEU A 31 -13.03 7.94 2.15
C LEU A 31 -13.42 7.90 0.67
N PRO A 32 -14.67 8.27 0.31
CA PRO A 32 -15.07 8.43 -1.08
C PRO A 32 -14.16 9.41 -1.81
N GLN A 33 -13.92 9.15 -3.11
CA GLN A 33 -13.05 9.99 -3.93
C GLN A 33 -13.43 11.47 -3.86
N ALA A 34 -14.73 11.78 -3.84
CA ALA A 34 -15.22 13.16 -3.72
C ALA A 34 -14.77 13.86 -2.42
N VAL A 35 -14.66 13.12 -1.31
CA VAL A 35 -14.16 13.67 -0.03
C VAL A 35 -12.66 13.93 -0.13
N CYS A 36 -11.90 12.99 -0.67
CA CYS A 36 -10.47 13.16 -0.92
C CYS A 36 -10.19 14.37 -1.85
N SER A 37 -10.96 14.51 -2.93
CA SER A 37 -10.87 15.66 -3.83
C SER A 37 -11.18 16.99 -3.14
N LYS A 38 -12.13 17.02 -2.19
CA LYS A 38 -12.41 18.21 -1.37
C LYS A 38 -11.25 18.55 -0.42
N ILE A 39 -10.62 17.54 0.18
CA ILE A 39 -9.43 17.74 1.03
C ILE A 39 -8.29 18.33 0.18
N ASP A 40 -8.03 17.75 -0.97
CA ASP A 40 -7.01 18.24 -1.90
C ASP A 40 -7.34 19.65 -2.42
N GLN A 41 -8.61 19.95 -2.70
CA GLN A 41 -9.06 21.28 -3.08
C GLN A 41 -8.84 22.30 -1.94
N ALA A 42 -9.09 21.92 -0.69
CA ALA A 42 -8.81 22.77 0.47
C ALA A 42 -7.29 23.05 0.59
N CYS A 43 -6.45 22.04 0.39
CA CYS A 43 -5.00 22.19 0.34
C CYS A 43 -4.57 23.15 -0.79
N ARG A 44 -5.10 22.98 -2.01
CA ARG A 44 -4.86 23.87 -3.16
C ARG A 44 -5.27 25.31 -2.88
N ARG A 45 -6.47 25.50 -2.34
CA ARG A 45 -7.00 26.82 -1.99
C ARG A 45 -6.12 27.50 -0.95
N MET A 46 -5.69 26.76 0.06
CA MET A 46 -4.81 27.31 1.10
C MET A 46 -3.45 27.75 0.55
N LEU A 47 -2.89 26.98 -0.40
CA LEU A 47 -1.61 27.32 -1.05
C LEU A 47 -1.72 28.54 -1.96
N TRP A 48 -2.72 28.56 -2.85
CA TRP A 48 -2.74 29.45 -4.00
C TRP A 48 -3.74 30.59 -3.89
N ALA A 49 -4.82 30.44 -3.12
CA ALA A 49 -5.83 31.49 -3.01
C ALA A 49 -5.30 32.68 -2.20
N LYS A 50 -5.66 33.88 -2.69
CA LYS A 50 -5.58 35.11 -1.91
C LYS A 50 -6.75 35.12 -0.91
N PRO A 51 -6.59 35.77 0.26
CA PRO A 51 -7.70 35.94 1.18
C PRO A 51 -8.88 36.60 0.44
N ASP A 52 -10.09 36.09 0.66
CA ASP A 52 -11.34 36.68 0.19
C ASP A 52 -11.65 36.51 -1.33
N ASN A 53 -10.78 35.86 -2.11
CA ASN A 53 -11.08 35.51 -3.50
C ASN A 53 -11.68 34.09 -3.62
N THR A 54 -12.81 33.97 -4.32
CA THR A 54 -13.43 32.68 -4.64
C THR A 54 -12.72 31.96 -5.78
N ARG A 55 -12.07 32.72 -6.68
CA ARG A 55 -11.26 32.19 -7.78
C ARG A 55 -9.78 32.31 -7.45
N PHE A 56 -9.02 31.26 -7.74
CA PHE A 56 -7.56 31.29 -7.65
C PHE A 56 -6.96 30.55 -8.83
N TRP A 57 -5.81 31.05 -9.31
CA TRP A 57 -5.04 30.40 -10.34
C TRP A 57 -3.95 29.53 -9.70
N SER A 58 -3.82 28.29 -10.15
CA SER A 58 -2.77 27.36 -9.71
C SER A 58 -1.67 27.34 -10.78
N PRO A 59 -0.48 27.92 -10.52
CA PRO A 59 0.64 27.89 -11.48
C PRO A 59 1.17 26.48 -11.76
N VAL A 60 0.96 25.56 -10.82
CA VAL A 60 1.53 24.21 -10.84
C VAL A 60 0.38 23.21 -10.82
N SER A 61 0.47 22.16 -11.64
CA SER A 61 -0.49 21.06 -11.64
C SER A 61 -0.43 20.34 -10.30
N TRP A 62 -1.55 19.80 -9.83
CA TRP A 62 -1.57 19.13 -8.54
C TRP A 62 -0.70 17.88 -8.52
N GLU A 63 -0.55 17.21 -9.66
CA GLU A 63 0.38 16.09 -9.83
C GLU A 63 1.81 16.47 -9.49
N VAL A 64 2.29 17.62 -9.97
CA VAL A 64 3.62 18.14 -9.63
C VAL A 64 3.67 18.56 -8.15
N VAL A 65 2.61 19.17 -7.62
CA VAL A 65 2.57 19.53 -6.18
C VAL A 65 2.65 18.30 -5.27
N THR A 66 2.03 17.18 -5.68
CA THR A 66 2.00 15.94 -4.89
C THR A 66 3.22 15.04 -5.07
N GLN A 67 4.08 15.34 -6.04
CA GLN A 67 5.35 14.64 -6.22
C GLN A 67 6.29 14.87 -5.02
N PRO A 68 7.15 13.89 -4.70
CA PRO A 68 8.25 14.07 -3.77
C PRO A 68 9.14 15.26 -4.16
N LYS A 69 9.76 15.90 -3.16
CA LYS A 69 10.74 16.97 -3.40
C LYS A 69 11.85 16.50 -4.33
N GLU A 70 12.33 15.28 -4.14
CA GLU A 70 13.38 14.65 -4.95
C GLU A 70 13.04 14.55 -6.44
N LEU A 71 11.75 14.54 -6.80
CA LEU A 71 11.27 14.50 -8.18
C LEU A 71 10.74 15.87 -8.67
N GLY A 72 11.08 16.95 -7.94
CA GLY A 72 10.66 18.31 -8.31
C GLY A 72 9.29 18.75 -7.80
N GLY A 73 8.65 17.97 -6.94
CA GLY A 73 7.38 18.35 -6.33
C GLY A 73 7.49 19.13 -5.02
N LEU A 74 6.35 19.54 -4.46
CA LEU A 74 6.29 20.23 -3.16
C LEU A 74 6.16 19.26 -1.97
N GLY A 75 6.02 17.96 -2.25
CA GLY A 75 5.87 16.91 -1.25
C GLY A 75 4.60 17.05 -0.42
N VAL A 76 3.53 17.59 -1.00
CA VAL A 76 2.16 17.44 -0.46
C VAL A 76 1.72 16.01 -0.80
N ARG A 77 0.92 15.37 0.05
CA ARG A 77 0.44 14.01 -0.25
C ARG A 77 -0.99 14.07 -0.75
N GLU A 78 -1.28 13.31 -1.80
CA GLU A 78 -2.64 13.17 -2.33
C GLU A 78 -3.52 12.42 -1.31
N ALA A 79 -4.65 13.01 -0.92
CA ALA A 79 -5.49 12.49 0.16
C ALA A 79 -5.96 11.04 -0.08
N HIS A 80 -6.31 10.70 -1.32
CA HIS A 80 -6.79 9.35 -1.65
C HIS A 80 -5.70 8.30 -1.46
N ARG A 81 -4.50 8.52 -2.02
CA ARG A 81 -3.36 7.61 -1.85
C ARG A 81 -2.93 7.48 -0.39
N VAL A 82 -3.00 8.57 0.38
CA VAL A 82 -2.78 8.52 1.84
C VAL A 82 -3.79 7.58 2.50
N ASN A 83 -5.08 7.72 2.20
CA ASN A 83 -6.11 6.85 2.76
C ASN A 83 -5.88 5.37 2.43
N VAL A 84 -5.64 5.03 1.16
CA VAL A 84 -5.32 3.65 0.75
C VAL A 84 -4.07 3.13 1.47
N SER A 85 -3.00 3.93 1.52
CA SER A 85 -1.75 3.54 2.19
C SER A 85 -1.91 3.31 3.70
N LEU A 86 -2.80 4.04 4.36
CA LEU A 86 -3.09 3.87 5.78
C LEU A 86 -3.92 2.60 6.01
N LEU A 87 -4.96 2.37 5.20
CA LEU A 87 -5.75 1.13 5.24
C LEU A 87 -4.90 -0.11 4.93
N GLY A 88 -3.84 0.03 4.11
CA GLY A 88 -2.86 -1.02 3.89
C GLY A 88 -2.16 -1.52 5.15
N LYS A 89 -2.05 -0.69 6.21
CA LYS A 89 -1.54 -1.17 7.51
C LYS A 89 -2.46 -2.20 8.14
N LEU A 90 -3.78 -2.04 7.97
CA LEU A 90 -4.75 -3.02 8.46
C LEU A 90 -4.64 -4.33 7.67
N VAL A 91 -4.47 -4.25 6.34
CA VAL A 91 -4.21 -5.45 5.52
C VAL A 91 -2.94 -6.16 6.00
N TRP A 92 -1.85 -5.41 6.22
CA TRP A 92 -0.60 -5.96 6.72
C TRP A 92 -0.73 -6.60 8.10
N ASP A 93 -1.46 -5.97 9.01
CA ASP A 93 -1.73 -6.52 10.34
C ASP A 93 -2.51 -7.83 10.26
N MET A 94 -3.45 -7.96 9.32
CA MET A 94 -4.17 -9.21 9.10
C MET A 94 -3.26 -10.34 8.60
N LEU A 95 -2.20 -10.02 7.85
CA LEU A 95 -1.24 -11.00 7.33
C LEU A 95 -0.14 -11.36 8.35
N SER A 96 0.35 -10.38 9.10
CA SER A 96 1.56 -10.52 9.92
C SER A 96 1.29 -10.66 11.42
N ALA A 97 0.10 -10.26 11.89
CA ALA A 97 -0.21 -10.19 13.32
C ALA A 97 -1.61 -10.77 13.65
N PRO A 98 -1.85 -12.08 13.40
CA PRO A 98 -3.14 -12.73 13.65
C PRO A 98 -3.59 -12.70 15.12
N GLN A 99 -2.65 -12.52 16.06
CA GLN A 99 -2.89 -12.45 17.50
C GLN A 99 -3.61 -11.16 17.95
N LYS A 100 -3.67 -10.13 17.10
CA LYS A 100 -4.36 -8.87 17.45
C LYS A 100 -5.87 -9.15 17.62
N PRO A 101 -6.52 -8.69 18.70
CA PRO A 101 -7.93 -9.02 18.96
C PRO A 101 -8.88 -8.64 17.81
N TRP A 102 -8.67 -7.48 17.20
CA TRP A 102 -9.49 -7.03 16.07
C TRP A 102 -9.24 -7.85 14.80
N VAL A 103 -8.01 -8.33 14.58
CA VAL A 103 -7.67 -9.20 13.45
C VAL A 103 -8.35 -10.55 13.64
N HIS A 104 -8.24 -11.12 14.83
CA HIS A 104 -8.90 -12.38 15.18
C HIS A 104 -10.43 -12.28 15.01
N LEU A 105 -11.04 -11.19 15.50
CA LEU A 105 -12.47 -10.94 15.34
C LEU A 105 -12.90 -10.84 13.87
N LEU A 106 -12.22 -10.01 13.07
CA LEU A 106 -12.58 -9.84 11.65
C LEU A 106 -12.33 -11.12 10.83
N SER A 107 -11.25 -11.84 11.13
CA SER A 107 -10.94 -13.11 10.45
C SER A 107 -12.02 -14.16 10.71
N ASN A 108 -12.50 -14.26 11.95
CA ASN A 108 -13.57 -15.19 12.31
C ASN A 108 -14.94 -14.78 11.75
N LEU A 109 -15.21 -13.47 11.63
CA LEU A 109 -16.47 -12.97 11.07
C LEU A 109 -16.54 -13.06 9.54
N TYR A 110 -15.40 -12.94 8.84
CA TYR A 110 -15.41 -12.73 7.40
C TYR A 110 -14.57 -13.71 6.58
N LEU A 111 -13.50 -14.29 7.12
CA LEU A 111 -12.57 -15.12 6.35
C LEU A 111 -12.84 -16.61 6.48
N HIS A 112 -13.18 -17.13 7.67
CA HIS A 112 -13.44 -18.57 7.89
C HIS A 112 -12.37 -19.51 7.28
N GLY A 113 -11.10 -19.07 7.20
CA GLY A 113 -10.00 -19.83 6.59
C GLY A 113 -9.60 -19.40 5.16
N ASP A 114 -10.34 -18.46 4.57
CA ASP A 114 -9.91 -17.79 3.34
C ASP A 114 -8.77 -16.80 3.60
N SER A 115 -7.95 -16.56 2.58
CA SER A 115 -6.96 -15.49 2.63
C SER A 115 -7.62 -14.13 2.57
N ILE A 116 -7.12 -13.18 3.38
CA ILE A 116 -7.46 -11.76 3.20
C ILE A 116 -7.16 -11.29 1.79
N LEU A 117 -6.12 -11.82 1.12
CA LEU A 117 -5.77 -11.41 -0.23
C LEU A 117 -6.84 -11.81 -1.26
N CYS A 118 -7.62 -12.85 -0.99
CA CYS A 118 -8.73 -13.31 -1.85
C CYS A 118 -10.10 -12.83 -1.39
N ALA A 119 -10.16 -12.08 -0.28
CA ALA A 119 -11.42 -11.71 0.33
C ALA A 119 -12.26 -10.77 -0.55
N GLN A 120 -13.57 -10.99 -0.52
CA GLN A 120 -14.54 -10.21 -1.28
C GLN A 120 -15.45 -9.39 -0.37
N THR A 121 -16.04 -8.34 -0.92
CA THR A 121 -17.00 -7.50 -0.17
C THR A 121 -18.31 -8.25 0.01
N ARG A 122 -18.77 -8.37 1.26
CA ARG A 122 -20.08 -8.96 1.60
C ARG A 122 -21.11 -7.84 1.84
N ARG A 123 -22.36 -8.06 1.45
CA ARG A 123 -23.48 -7.16 1.80
C ARG A 123 -23.66 -7.13 3.32
N GLY A 124 -23.85 -5.94 3.88
CA GLY A 124 -23.99 -5.75 5.34
C GLY A 124 -22.69 -5.89 6.13
N ALA A 125 -21.52 -5.96 5.48
CA ALA A 125 -20.25 -5.98 6.19
C ALA A 125 -20.00 -4.67 6.95
N SER A 126 -19.19 -4.75 8.02
CA SER A 126 -18.83 -3.58 8.80
C SER A 126 -18.11 -2.53 7.93
N PRO A 127 -18.22 -1.23 8.28
CA PRO A 127 -17.52 -0.18 7.56
C PRO A 127 -16.00 -0.38 7.51
N ILE A 128 -15.42 -0.91 8.59
CA ILE A 128 -13.98 -1.20 8.67
C ILE A 128 -13.60 -2.32 7.69
N TRP A 129 -14.32 -3.45 7.73
CA TRP A 129 -14.08 -4.55 6.78
C TRP A 129 -14.20 -4.08 5.33
N SER A 130 -15.28 -3.38 5.03
CA SER A 130 -15.51 -2.82 3.69
C SER A 130 -14.40 -1.87 3.25
N SER A 131 -13.80 -1.14 4.18
CA SER A 131 -12.68 -0.22 3.90
C SER A 131 -11.39 -0.97 3.59
N ILE A 132 -11.08 -2.02 4.37
CA ILE A 132 -9.93 -2.90 4.14
C ILE A 132 -10.03 -3.55 2.74
N ILE A 133 -11.18 -4.15 2.42
CA ILE A 133 -11.38 -4.83 1.14
C ILE A 133 -11.36 -3.87 -0.05
N LYS A 134 -11.81 -2.62 0.10
CA LYS A 134 -11.70 -1.61 -0.96
C LYS A 134 -10.26 -1.17 -1.24
N ALA A 135 -9.40 -1.12 -0.22
CA ALA A 135 -7.99 -0.76 -0.38
C ALA A 135 -7.11 -1.90 -0.89
N LEU A 136 -7.51 -3.13 -0.61
CA LEU A 136 -6.73 -4.33 -0.92
C LEU A 136 -6.30 -4.46 -2.39
N PRO A 137 -7.17 -4.27 -3.42
CA PRO A 137 -6.78 -4.45 -4.81
C PRO A 137 -5.58 -3.59 -5.24
N SER A 138 -5.46 -2.38 -4.69
CA SER A 138 -4.37 -1.45 -5.03
C SER A 138 -3.03 -1.83 -4.38
N LEU A 139 -3.04 -2.69 -3.36
CA LEU A 139 -1.85 -3.08 -2.59
C LEU A 139 -1.51 -4.57 -2.73
N ARG A 140 -2.43 -5.37 -3.27
CA ARG A 140 -2.35 -6.84 -3.32
C ARG A 140 -1.03 -7.34 -3.88
N GLU A 141 -0.58 -6.79 -5.00
CA GLU A 141 0.66 -7.19 -5.67
C GLU A 141 1.93 -6.94 -4.85
N GLY A 142 1.85 -6.04 -3.87
CA GLY A 142 2.97 -5.75 -2.98
C GLY A 142 3.11 -6.75 -1.83
N PHE A 143 2.07 -7.53 -1.50
CA PHE A 143 2.14 -8.57 -0.47
C PHE A 143 2.48 -9.92 -1.10
N GLN A 144 3.62 -10.48 -0.75
CA GLN A 144 4.13 -11.72 -1.32
C GLN A 144 4.42 -12.75 -0.24
N PRO A 145 4.06 -14.02 -0.45
CA PRO A 145 4.44 -15.09 0.47
C PRO A 145 5.97 -15.25 0.46
N HIS A 146 6.56 -15.40 1.63
CA HIS A 146 7.98 -15.62 1.83
C HIS A 146 8.18 -16.86 2.70
N LEU A 147 8.44 -17.99 2.04
CA LEU A 147 8.61 -19.30 2.65
C LEU A 147 10.08 -19.47 3.06
N ARG A 148 10.31 -19.69 4.36
CA ARG A 148 11.64 -19.84 4.96
C ARG A 148 11.87 -21.27 5.41
N SER A 149 11.58 -21.57 6.68
CA SER A 149 11.72 -22.93 7.20
C SER A 149 10.72 -23.90 6.58
N GLY A 150 9.61 -23.41 6.02
CA GLY A 150 8.53 -24.27 5.52
C GLY A 150 7.76 -24.94 6.66
N ALA A 151 7.89 -24.47 7.91
CA ALA A 151 7.23 -25.05 9.08
C ALA A 151 5.72 -24.82 9.10
N SER A 152 5.18 -23.94 8.25
CA SER A 152 3.74 -23.75 8.13
C SER A 152 3.04 -25.04 7.71
N SER A 153 1.85 -25.28 8.29
CA SER A 153 0.99 -26.39 7.87
C SER A 153 0.65 -26.23 6.39
N LEU A 154 0.82 -27.31 5.62
CA LEU A 154 0.47 -27.32 4.21
C LEU A 154 -1.03 -27.04 4.00
N TRP A 155 -1.87 -27.53 4.92
CA TRP A 155 -3.32 -27.57 4.76
C TRP A 155 -4.06 -26.45 5.49
N TYR A 156 -3.61 -26.09 6.69
CA TYR A 156 -4.38 -25.29 7.66
C TYR A 156 -3.79 -23.89 7.91
N MET A 157 -2.79 -23.50 7.13
CA MET A 157 -2.24 -22.14 7.14
C MET A 157 -2.26 -21.56 5.73
N ASP A 158 -2.45 -20.23 5.65
CA ASP A 158 -2.39 -19.53 4.37
C ASP A 158 -0.95 -19.08 4.10
N TRP A 159 -0.17 -19.98 3.53
CA TRP A 159 1.23 -19.73 3.15
C TRP A 159 1.37 -19.31 1.67
N THR A 160 0.29 -19.37 0.89
CA THR A 160 0.28 -19.00 -0.55
C THR A 160 -0.38 -17.66 -0.84
N GLY A 161 -1.13 -17.09 0.12
CA GLY A 161 -1.95 -15.91 -0.12
C GLY A 161 -3.24 -16.21 -0.89
N THR A 162 -3.64 -17.48 -0.91
CA THR A 162 -4.81 -17.96 -1.66
C THR A 162 -5.82 -18.68 -0.78
N GLY A 163 -5.57 -18.78 0.53
CA GLY A 163 -6.43 -19.41 1.52
C GLY A 163 -5.96 -20.82 1.87
N PHE A 164 -6.63 -21.43 2.84
CA PHE A 164 -6.27 -22.77 3.32
C PHE A 164 -6.51 -23.83 2.25
N TRP A 165 -5.55 -24.71 2.07
CA TRP A 165 -5.65 -25.77 1.07
C TRP A 165 -6.69 -26.82 1.42
N CYS A 166 -6.99 -27.01 2.71
CA CYS A 166 -8.05 -27.92 3.14
C CYS A 166 -9.44 -27.55 2.57
N GLY A 167 -9.68 -26.26 2.26
CA GLY A 167 -10.92 -25.81 1.62
C GLY A 167 -10.94 -25.96 0.09
N LYS A 168 -9.81 -26.33 -0.51
CA LYS A 168 -9.62 -26.47 -1.97
C LYS A 168 -9.57 -27.92 -2.45
N VAL A 169 -9.61 -28.86 -1.52
CA VAL A 169 -9.62 -30.29 -1.80
C VAL A 169 -10.88 -30.92 -1.20
N PRO A 170 -11.42 -32.00 -1.79
CA PRO A 170 -12.61 -32.65 -1.24
C PRO A 170 -12.40 -33.20 0.17
N PHE A 171 -11.19 -33.67 0.48
CA PHE A 171 -10.79 -34.12 1.82
C PHE A 171 -9.27 -34.08 1.97
N VAL A 172 -8.79 -34.03 3.21
CA VAL A 172 -7.37 -34.21 3.56
C VAL A 172 -7.21 -35.60 4.17
N HIS A 173 -6.40 -36.46 3.55
CA HIS A 173 -6.12 -37.79 4.08
C HIS A 173 -5.42 -37.69 5.44
N ILE A 174 -5.78 -38.55 6.41
CA ILE A 174 -5.28 -38.47 7.79
C ILE A 174 -3.75 -38.54 7.89
N ALA A 175 -3.11 -39.29 7.01
CA ALA A 175 -1.64 -39.38 6.92
C ALA A 175 -0.97 -38.06 6.50
N ASN A 176 -1.72 -37.12 5.90
CA ASN A 176 -1.22 -35.84 5.42
C ASN A 176 -1.53 -34.68 6.37
N THR A 177 -2.36 -34.86 7.39
CA THR A 177 -2.86 -33.79 8.27
C THR A 177 -1.71 -32.98 8.89
N ASN A 178 -0.63 -33.64 9.28
CA ASN A 178 0.52 -33.02 9.94
C ASN A 178 1.62 -32.58 8.95
N LYS A 179 1.39 -32.67 7.64
CA LYS A 179 2.37 -32.27 6.64
C LYS A 179 2.55 -30.75 6.63
N THR A 180 3.80 -30.35 6.54
CA THR A 180 4.26 -28.97 6.43
C THR A 180 4.65 -28.64 4.99
N VAL A 181 4.88 -27.36 4.73
CA VAL A 181 5.43 -26.90 3.45
C VAL A 181 6.82 -27.49 3.18
N ALA A 182 7.66 -27.59 4.22
CA ALA A 182 9.00 -28.16 4.13
C ALA A 182 9.00 -29.63 3.70
N ASP A 183 8.02 -30.41 4.18
CA ASP A 183 7.90 -31.83 3.80
C ASP A 183 7.70 -32.02 2.30
N CYS A 184 7.09 -31.04 1.61
CA CYS A 184 6.79 -31.11 0.18
C CYS A 184 7.82 -30.37 -0.68
N TRP A 185 8.89 -29.82 -0.08
CA TRP A 185 9.94 -29.09 -0.78
C TRP A 185 11.28 -29.80 -0.62
N GLU A 186 11.73 -30.46 -1.68
CA GLU A 186 12.95 -31.29 -1.68
C GLU A 186 13.88 -30.83 -2.79
N SER A 187 15.16 -30.59 -2.46
CA SER A 187 16.22 -30.28 -3.43
C SER A 187 15.92 -29.12 -4.40
N GLY A 188 15.09 -28.15 -3.98
CA GLY A 188 14.71 -26.99 -4.80
C GLY A 188 13.47 -27.19 -5.67
N GLU A 189 12.78 -28.33 -5.55
CA GLU A 189 11.55 -28.63 -6.27
C GLU A 189 10.42 -29.07 -5.35
N TRP A 190 9.19 -28.87 -5.80
CA TRP A 190 7.99 -29.34 -5.10
C TRP A 190 7.73 -30.82 -5.40
N ASN A 191 7.74 -31.66 -4.36
CA ASN A 191 7.41 -33.07 -4.44
C ASN A 191 6.09 -33.36 -3.73
N PHE A 192 5.00 -33.38 -4.49
CA PHE A 192 3.67 -33.72 -3.98
C PHE A 192 3.33 -35.22 -4.06
N ASN A 193 4.22 -36.05 -4.60
CA ASN A 193 3.97 -37.49 -4.74
C ASN A 193 3.92 -38.22 -3.38
N ILE A 194 4.48 -37.59 -2.34
CA ILE A 194 4.42 -38.08 -0.96
C ILE A 194 3.02 -37.97 -0.33
N LEU A 195 2.10 -37.23 -0.97
CA LEU A 195 0.78 -36.97 -0.44
C LEU A 195 -0.20 -38.06 -0.91
N HIS A 196 -0.90 -38.66 0.05
CA HIS A 196 -2.07 -39.51 -0.22
C HIS A 196 -3.32 -38.72 -0.69
N THR A 197 -3.31 -37.39 -0.60
CA THR A 197 -4.42 -36.52 -0.99
C THR A 197 -4.21 -36.09 -2.43
N VAL A 198 -5.20 -36.31 -3.29
CA VAL A 198 -5.13 -35.85 -4.68
C VAL A 198 -5.27 -34.33 -4.72
N LEU A 199 -4.26 -33.66 -5.30
CA LEU A 199 -4.26 -32.21 -5.48
C LEU A 199 -4.82 -31.82 -6.85
N PRO A 200 -5.67 -30.79 -6.95
CA PRO A 200 -6.04 -30.19 -8.21
C PRO A 200 -4.83 -29.65 -8.97
N THR A 201 -4.80 -29.82 -10.29
CA THR A 201 -3.69 -29.37 -11.15
C THR A 201 -3.46 -27.87 -11.07
N GLU A 202 -4.53 -27.08 -10.99
CA GLU A 202 -4.47 -25.62 -10.82
C GLU A 202 -3.71 -25.20 -9.56
N LEU A 203 -3.94 -25.92 -8.46
CA LEU A 203 -3.31 -25.66 -7.17
C LEU A 203 -1.82 -25.98 -7.23
N VAL A 204 -1.45 -27.12 -7.83
CA VAL A 204 -0.04 -27.49 -8.05
C VAL A 204 0.67 -26.46 -8.92
N HIS A 205 0.06 -26.01 -10.02
CA HIS A 205 0.66 -25.02 -10.91
C HIS A 205 0.88 -23.67 -10.23
N SER A 206 -0.04 -23.24 -9.36
CA SER A 206 0.09 -21.96 -8.65
C SER A 206 1.32 -21.91 -7.74
N VAL A 207 1.73 -23.06 -7.20
CA VAL A 207 2.83 -23.16 -6.25
C VAL A 207 4.18 -23.42 -6.88
N ARG A 208 4.24 -23.97 -8.09
CA ARG A 208 5.52 -24.15 -8.80
C ARG A 208 6.29 -22.84 -9.00
N GLN A 209 5.61 -21.69 -8.93
CA GLN A 209 6.22 -20.36 -9.01
C GLN A 209 6.79 -19.87 -7.68
N LEU A 210 6.44 -20.52 -6.57
CA LEU A 210 6.93 -20.22 -5.23
C LEU A 210 8.16 -21.07 -4.92
N SER A 211 9.21 -20.44 -4.41
CA SER A 211 10.40 -21.11 -3.92
C SER A 211 10.47 -21.01 -2.40
N VAL A 212 10.83 -22.10 -1.74
CA VAL A 212 11.17 -22.07 -0.31
C VAL A 212 12.65 -21.71 -0.17
N VAL A 213 12.92 -20.59 0.50
CA VAL A 213 14.28 -20.20 0.85
C VAL A 213 14.69 -21.04 2.05
N SER A 214 15.31 -22.19 1.81
CA SER A 214 15.73 -23.16 2.84
C SER A 214 16.78 -22.55 3.78
N SER A 215 16.31 -21.72 4.70
CA SER A 215 17.04 -21.22 5.86
C SER A 215 16.45 -21.94 7.06
N SER A 216 17.30 -22.64 7.82
CA SER A 216 16.91 -23.32 9.06
C SER A 216 16.41 -22.35 10.14
N LEU A 217 16.59 -21.04 9.94
CA LEU A 217 16.17 -19.98 10.84
C LEU A 217 15.11 -19.10 10.16
N GLY A 218 13.89 -19.12 10.70
CA GLY A 218 12.82 -18.16 10.40
C GLY A 218 11.47 -18.80 10.08
N LEU A 219 10.39 -18.18 10.57
CA LEU A 219 9.02 -18.58 10.27
C LEU A 219 8.60 -18.10 8.88
N ASP A 220 7.72 -18.87 8.24
CA ASP A 220 7.05 -18.47 7.01
C ASP A 220 6.14 -17.27 7.30
N HIS A 221 6.16 -16.28 6.41
CA HIS A 221 5.40 -15.04 6.58
C HIS A 221 5.15 -14.38 5.24
N PHE A 222 4.27 -13.38 5.21
CA PHE A 222 4.16 -12.47 4.07
C PHE A 222 5.19 -11.36 4.19
N ALA A 223 5.77 -10.97 3.06
CA ALA A 223 6.67 -9.83 2.94
C ALA A 223 6.05 -8.75 2.06
N TRP A 224 6.40 -7.50 2.34
CA TRP A 224 6.04 -6.32 1.57
C TRP A 224 7.14 -5.97 0.57
N ARG A 225 6.84 -6.07 -0.73
CA ARG A 225 7.78 -5.76 -1.82
C ARG A 225 8.14 -4.28 -1.91
N GLY A 226 7.28 -3.39 -1.43
CA GLY A 226 7.49 -1.94 -1.55
C GLY A 226 8.56 -1.38 -0.60
N ASP A 227 9.23 -2.22 0.20
CA ASP A 227 10.36 -1.82 1.04
C ASP A 227 11.38 -2.96 1.23
N ILE A 228 12.67 -2.60 1.36
CA ILE A 228 13.76 -3.57 1.53
C ILE A 228 13.67 -4.36 2.84
N SER A 229 13.00 -3.80 3.86
CA SER A 229 12.81 -4.50 5.14
C SER A 229 11.82 -5.66 5.03
N GLY A 230 11.04 -5.74 3.93
CA GLY A 230 9.91 -6.66 3.83
C GLY A 230 8.73 -6.29 4.72
N CYS A 231 8.79 -5.17 5.46
CA CYS A 231 7.73 -4.71 6.34
C CYS A 231 6.91 -3.59 5.71
N TYR A 232 5.59 -3.69 5.85
CA TYR A 232 4.70 -2.64 5.38
C TYR A 232 4.75 -1.41 6.30
N SER A 233 4.81 -0.23 5.69
CA SER A 233 4.53 1.04 6.35
C SER A 233 3.62 1.88 5.46
N ALA A 234 2.85 2.80 6.03
CA ALA A 234 2.03 3.70 5.21
C ALA A 234 2.90 4.57 4.28
N ALA A 235 4.16 4.85 4.65
CA ALA A 235 5.08 5.57 3.78
C ALA A 235 5.51 4.74 2.57
N SER A 236 5.89 3.46 2.78
CA SER A 236 6.25 2.56 1.68
C SER A 236 5.04 2.20 0.81
N GLY A 237 3.86 2.03 1.41
CA GLY A 237 2.59 1.89 0.69
C GLY A 237 2.25 3.10 -0.18
N TYR A 238 2.41 4.32 0.35
CA TYR A 238 2.20 5.54 -0.43
C TYR A 238 3.16 5.64 -1.62
N ARG A 239 4.44 5.29 -1.40
CA ARG A 239 5.45 5.24 -2.47
C ARG A 239 5.07 4.22 -3.54
N PHE A 240 4.61 3.03 -3.14
CA PHE A 240 4.15 1.98 -4.04
C PHE A 240 2.95 2.41 -4.90
N LEU A 241 2.01 3.16 -4.32
CA LEU A 241 0.84 3.70 -5.03
C LEU A 241 1.15 4.94 -5.90
N THR A 242 2.35 5.51 -5.76
CA THR A 242 2.72 6.70 -6.51
C THR A 242 3.45 6.27 -7.78
N PRO A 243 2.91 6.55 -8.98
CA PRO A 243 3.61 6.26 -10.22
C PRO A 243 4.89 7.08 -10.26
N VAL A 244 6.03 6.38 -10.28
CA VAL A 244 7.34 7.02 -10.46
C VAL A 244 7.45 7.36 -11.94
N ARG A 245 7.40 8.65 -12.28
CA ARG A 245 7.84 9.11 -13.60
C ARG A 245 9.36 9.01 -13.61
N SER A 246 9.91 7.94 -14.19
CA SER A 246 11.34 7.85 -14.46
C SER A 246 11.71 8.92 -15.46
N SER A 247 12.39 9.98 -15.02
CA SER A 247 12.99 10.95 -15.90
C SER A 247 14.33 11.41 -15.34
N GLU A 248 15.27 11.68 -16.23
CA GLU A 248 16.66 12.10 -15.98
C GLU A 248 16.81 13.39 -15.14
N GLY A 249 15.70 14.03 -14.72
CA GLY A 249 15.65 15.23 -13.88
C GLY A 249 15.82 14.99 -12.36
N ASP A 250 15.82 13.74 -11.89
CA ASP A 250 15.83 13.41 -10.45
C ASP A 250 17.10 13.87 -9.72
N GLU A 251 18.27 13.79 -10.36
CA GLU A 251 19.52 14.23 -9.73
C GLU A 251 19.64 15.76 -9.66
N VAL A 252 19.04 16.47 -10.62
CA VAL A 252 18.97 17.94 -10.60
C VAL A 252 18.13 18.41 -9.42
N TRP A 253 16.96 17.79 -9.21
CA TRP A 253 16.07 18.13 -8.10
C TRP A 253 16.66 17.76 -6.74
N LYS A 254 17.27 16.58 -6.60
CA LYS A 254 17.99 16.20 -5.37
C LYS A 254 19.08 17.21 -5.01
N LYS A 255 19.85 17.69 -5.98
CA LYS A 255 20.86 18.74 -5.77
C LYS A 255 20.22 20.06 -5.40
N LEU A 256 19.19 20.50 -6.13
CA LEU A 256 18.52 21.79 -5.93
C LEU A 256 17.85 21.90 -4.54
N TRP A 257 17.25 20.82 -4.04
CA TRP A 257 16.68 20.81 -2.69
C TRP A 257 17.73 20.82 -1.58
N LYS A 258 18.96 20.36 -1.84
CA LYS A 258 20.09 20.42 -0.91
C LYS A 258 20.79 21.78 -0.86
N VAL A 259 20.57 22.66 -1.84
CA VAL A 259 21.17 24.01 -1.85
C VAL A 259 20.66 24.83 -0.66
N MET A 260 21.56 25.55 0.02
CA MET A 260 21.28 26.45 1.14
C MET A 260 20.66 27.78 0.65
N VAL A 261 19.54 27.70 -0.06
CA VAL A 261 18.72 28.86 -0.45
C VAL A 261 17.41 28.88 0.32
N PRO A 262 16.83 30.07 0.58
CA PRO A 262 15.54 30.18 1.26
C PRO A 262 14.44 29.36 0.57
N GLU A 263 13.57 28.70 1.34
CA GLU A 263 12.48 27.84 0.81
C GLU A 263 11.56 28.58 -0.18
N LYS A 264 11.44 29.91 -0.06
CA LYS A 264 10.71 30.76 -1.03
C LYS A 264 11.30 30.70 -2.45
N VAL A 265 12.62 30.54 -2.57
CA VAL A 265 13.34 30.43 -3.86
C VAL A 265 13.19 29.03 -4.44
N LYS A 266 13.30 27.99 -3.60
CA LYS A 266 13.05 26.59 -4.01
C LYS A 266 11.62 26.39 -4.51
N PHE A 267 10.65 26.99 -3.82
CA PHE A 267 9.26 27.00 -4.24
C PHE A 267 9.05 27.66 -5.61
N PHE A 268 9.85 28.70 -5.91
CA PHE A 268 9.77 29.38 -7.20
C PHE A 268 10.31 28.54 -8.35
N PHE A 269 11.39 27.78 -8.14
CA PHE A 269 11.91 26.83 -9.13
C PHE A 269 10.88 25.75 -9.51
N VAL A 270 10.18 25.19 -8.52
CA VAL A 270 9.08 24.23 -8.77
C VAL A 270 7.91 24.86 -9.53
N ALA A 271 7.71 26.17 -9.40
CA ALA A 271 6.64 26.91 -10.08
C ALA A 271 7.03 27.45 -11.46
N MET A 272 8.29 27.30 -11.89
CA MET A 272 8.74 27.75 -13.20
C MET A 272 8.39 26.72 -14.28
N PRO A 273 7.74 27.12 -15.39
CA PRO A 273 7.41 26.22 -16.50
C PRO A 273 8.62 25.55 -17.17
N SER A 274 9.80 26.20 -17.12
CA SER A 274 11.04 25.66 -17.69
C SER A 274 11.71 24.57 -16.85
N PHE A 275 11.32 24.43 -15.58
CA PHE A 275 11.81 23.39 -14.66
C PHE A 275 10.72 22.38 -14.29
N SER A 276 9.44 22.74 -14.44
CA SER A 276 8.33 21.79 -14.36
C SER A 276 8.49 20.71 -15.43
N PRO A 277 8.34 19.41 -15.11
CA PRO A 277 8.22 18.39 -16.14
C PRO A 277 7.05 18.75 -17.08
N PRO A 278 7.14 18.45 -18.38
CA PRO A 278 6.11 18.82 -19.35
C PRO A 278 4.75 18.24 -18.91
N ASN A 279 3.75 19.10 -18.77
CA ASN A 279 2.36 18.68 -18.60
C ASN A 279 1.84 18.25 -19.98
N GLU A 280 1.91 16.96 -20.30
CA GLU A 280 1.02 16.40 -21.33
C GLU A 280 -0.34 16.13 -20.69
N SER A 281 -1.17 17.17 -20.64
CA SER A 281 -2.61 17.02 -20.46
C SER A 281 -3.32 18.14 -21.20
N SER A 282 -3.30 18.06 -22.53
CA SER A 282 -4.24 18.74 -23.42
C SER A 282 -4.50 17.85 -24.64
N SER A 283 -5.34 16.83 -24.47
CA SER A 283 -6.11 16.19 -25.54
C SER A 283 -7.06 15.16 -24.93
N GLY A 284 -8.36 15.48 -24.89
CA GLY A 284 -9.44 14.59 -24.45
C GLY A 284 -10.39 15.27 -23.48
#